data_AF-A0A7C5HT62-F1
#
_entry.id   AF-A0A7C5HT62-F1
#
_cell.length_a   1.000
_cell.length_b   1.000
_cell.length_c   1.000
_cell.angle_alpha   90.00
_cell.angle_beta   90.00
_cell.angle_gamma   90.00
#
_symmetry.space_group_name_H-M   'P 1'
#
loop_
_entity.id
_entity.type
_entity.pdbx_description
1 polymer ?
#
loop_
_entity_poly.entity_id
_entity_poly.type
_entity_poly.pdbx_seq_one_letter_code
_entity_poly.pdbx_strand_id
1 'polypeptide(L)'
;MKKFIAEEGGFAEVALILVCVVLLAGFCLLWRSVLSHRDLVEAYCEKVRRDYFFEGVLCEAVVKIKEGEEVLDSASSFAPDFRFTVSNGKIVLKHQSGISWEVDYTKQGEGVVVKNLVTPFTLPYVR
;
A
#
# COMPACT_ATOMS: atom_id res chain seq x y z
N MET A 1 29.75 67.27 -7.91
CA MET A 1 29.96 65.84 -7.59
C MET A 1 29.00 65.40 -6.49
N LYS A 2 27.74 65.12 -6.81
CA LYS A 2 26.75 64.49 -5.92
C LYS A 2 25.67 63.81 -6.77
N LYS A 3 26.08 62.81 -7.55
CA LYS A 3 25.20 61.90 -8.30
C LYS A 3 26.01 60.64 -8.59
N PHE A 4 26.26 59.82 -7.57
CA PHE A 4 26.83 58.47 -7.77
C PHE A 4 26.49 57.48 -6.64
N ILE A 5 25.75 57.88 -5.59
CA ILE A 5 25.49 57.01 -4.42
C ILE A 5 24.01 56.55 -4.36
N ALA A 6 23.21 56.77 -5.40
CA ALA A 6 21.78 56.43 -5.39
C ALA A 6 21.41 55.16 -6.17
N GLU A 7 22.34 54.54 -6.90
CA GLU A 7 22.03 53.38 -7.78
C GLU A 7 22.45 52.02 -7.19
N GLU A 8 23.34 51.98 -6.19
CA GLU A 8 23.85 50.70 -5.65
C GLU A 8 22.88 50.00 -4.67
N GLY A 9 21.98 50.75 -4.02
CA GLY A 9 21.01 50.19 -3.07
C GLY A 9 19.90 49.35 -3.72
N GLY A 10 19.41 49.77 -4.89
CA GLY A 10 18.33 49.06 -5.59
C GLY A 10 18.77 47.73 -6.19
N PHE A 11 20.04 47.61 -6.62
CA PHE A 11 20.55 46.36 -7.18
C PHE A 11 20.71 45.28 -6.11
N ALA A 12 21.14 45.64 -4.89
CA ALA A 12 21.27 44.72 -3.77
C ALA A 12 19.91 44.17 -3.31
N GLU A 13 18.88 45.01 -3.25
CA GLU A 13 17.51 44.59 -2.91
C GLU A 13 16.92 43.65 -3.97
N VAL A 14 17.10 43.97 -5.26
CA VAL A 14 16.65 43.10 -6.36
C VAL A 14 17.38 41.76 -6.34
N ALA A 15 18.70 41.76 -6.10
CA ALA A 15 19.49 40.53 -5.97
C ALA A 15 19.02 39.68 -4.77
N LEU A 16 18.73 40.31 -3.63
CA LEU A 16 18.19 39.63 -2.45
C LEU A 16 16.84 38.97 -2.73
N ILE A 17 15.92 39.70 -3.37
CA ILE A 17 14.60 39.17 -3.75
C ILE A 17 14.76 37.97 -4.70
N LEU A 18 15.65 38.07 -5.68
CA LEU A 18 15.90 36.98 -6.63
C LEU A 18 16.42 35.73 -5.93
N VAL A 19 17.36 35.87 -4.99
CA VAL A 19 17.85 34.76 -4.16
C VAL A 19 16.72 34.16 -3.32
N CYS A 20 15.89 34.98 -2.69
CA CYS A 20 14.73 34.50 -1.93
C CYS A 20 13.74 33.72 -2.80
N VAL A 21 13.46 34.18 -4.02
CA VAL A 21 12.57 33.49 -4.96
C VAL A 21 13.15 32.14 -5.39
N VAL A 22 14.45 32.07 -5.68
CA VAL A 22 15.13 30.82 -6.04
C VAL A 22 15.11 29.83 -4.87
N LEU A 23 15.37 30.30 -3.64
CA LEU A 23 15.30 29.46 -2.44
C LEU A 23 13.88 28.96 -2.19
N LEU A 24 12.87 29.82 -2.34
CA LEU A 24 11.46 29.44 -2.17
C LEU A 24 11.05 28.41 -3.23
N ALA A 25 11.44 28.61 -4.49
CA ALA A 25 11.18 27.66 -5.56
C ALA A 25 11.86 26.30 -5.29
N GLY A 26 13.12 26.33 -4.84
CA GLY A 26 13.85 25.12 -4.42
C GLY A 26 13.16 24.39 -3.27
N PHE A 27 12.70 25.13 -2.26
CA PHE A 27 11.94 24.58 -1.15
C PHE A 27 10.62 23.95 -1.62
N CYS A 28 9.87 24.61 -2.51
CA CYS A 28 8.63 24.06 -3.06
C CYS A 28 8.86 22.76 -3.84
N LEU A 29 9.95 22.65 -4.61
CA LEU A 29 10.31 21.43 -5.33
C LEU A 29 10.69 20.30 -4.39
N LEU A 30 11.51 20.58 -3.37
CA LEU A 30 11.86 19.61 -2.33
C LEU A 30 10.62 19.14 -1.56
N TRP A 31 9.76 20.08 -1.16
CA TRP A 31 8.52 19.78 -0.44
C TRP A 31 7.61 18.87 -1.26
N ARG A 32 7.44 19.16 -2.56
CA ARG A 32 6.68 18.31 -3.48
C ARG A 32 7.28 16.90 -3.57
N SER A 33 8.59 16.78 -3.64
CA SER A 33 9.27 15.47 -3.67
C SER A 33 9.04 14.68 -2.37
N VAL A 34 9.09 15.35 -1.22
CA VAL A 34 8.83 14.72 0.08
C VAL A 34 7.39 14.24 0.18
N LEU A 35 6.42 15.04 -0.26
CA LEU A 35 5.01 14.65 -0.29
C LEU A 35 4.79 13.43 -1.19
N SER A 36 5.36 13.42 -2.40
CA SER A 36 5.26 12.27 -3.30
C SER A 36 5.89 11.00 -2.71
N HIS A 37 7.03 11.12 -2.05
CA HIS A 37 7.66 9.98 -1.39
C HIS A 37 6.80 9.46 -0.22
N ARG A 38 6.19 10.36 0.55
CA ARG A 38 5.26 9.99 1.62
C ARG A 38 4.07 9.21 1.07
N ASP A 39 3.43 9.69 0.00
CA ASP A 39 2.28 9.02 -0.61
C ASP A 39 2.65 7.61 -1.11
N LEU A 40 3.84 7.47 -1.69
CA LEU A 40 4.37 6.16 -2.12
C LEU A 40 4.58 5.21 -0.94
N VAL A 41 5.16 5.70 0.16
CA VAL A 41 5.39 4.91 1.38
C VAL A 41 4.06 4.51 2.02
N GLU A 42 3.09 5.41 2.09
CA GLU A 42 1.75 5.10 2.61
C GLU A 42 1.06 4.01 1.76
N ALA A 43 1.11 4.12 0.44
CA ALA A 43 0.57 3.10 -0.48
C ALA A 43 1.29 1.74 -0.32
N TYR A 44 2.61 1.75 -0.12
CA TYR A 44 3.38 0.52 0.13
C TYR A 44 3.02 -0.12 1.46
N CYS A 45 2.93 0.67 2.54
CA CYS A 45 2.53 0.19 3.86
C CYS A 45 1.13 -0.40 3.84
N GLU A 46 0.19 0.25 3.14
CA GLU A 46 -1.17 -0.26 3.01
C GLU A 46 -1.21 -1.58 2.23
N LYS A 47 -0.43 -1.71 1.14
CA LYS A 47 -0.30 -2.97 0.42
C LYS A 47 0.23 -4.08 1.34
N VAL A 48 1.36 -3.87 2.01
CA VAL A 48 1.98 -4.88 2.88
C VAL A 48 1.01 -5.30 3.99
N ARG A 49 0.27 -4.34 4.56
CA ARG A 49 -0.75 -4.62 5.57
C ARG A 49 -1.86 -5.52 5.02
N ARG A 50 -2.34 -5.27 3.80
CA ARG A 50 -3.37 -6.10 3.15
C ARG A 50 -2.86 -7.48 2.78
N ASP A 51 -1.64 -7.60 2.25
CA ASP A 51 -0.98 -8.88 1.96
C ASP A 51 -0.86 -9.71 3.25
N TYR A 52 -0.42 -9.10 4.35
CA TYR A 52 -0.28 -9.75 5.65
C TYR A 52 -1.62 -10.27 6.20
N PHE A 53 -2.70 -9.49 6.10
CA PHE A 53 -4.03 -9.94 6.51
C PHE A 53 -4.54 -11.08 5.63
N PHE A 54 -4.37 -10.98 4.31
CA PHE A 54 -4.76 -12.02 3.38
C PHE A 54 -4.04 -13.35 3.66
N GLU A 55 -2.73 -13.32 3.91
CA GLU A 55 -1.94 -14.49 4.31
C GLU A 55 -2.43 -15.08 5.64
N GLY A 56 -2.78 -14.23 6.62
CA GLY A 56 -3.34 -14.67 7.89
C GLY A 56 -4.67 -15.41 7.73
N VAL A 57 -5.59 -14.87 6.91
CA VAL A 57 -6.87 -15.52 6.61
C VAL A 57 -6.68 -16.84 5.88
N LEU A 58 -5.73 -16.92 4.96
CA LEU A 58 -5.37 -18.16 4.28
C LEU A 58 -4.83 -19.21 5.25
N CYS A 59 -4.00 -18.80 6.20
CA CYS A 59 -3.51 -19.70 7.25
C CYS A 59 -4.67 -20.27 8.08
N GLU A 60 -5.63 -19.44 8.48
CA GLU A 60 -6.84 -19.90 9.20
C GLU A 60 -7.64 -20.91 8.37
N ALA A 61 -7.86 -20.62 7.08
CA ALA A 61 -8.55 -21.54 6.18
C ALA A 61 -7.80 -22.88 6.05
N VAL A 62 -6.47 -22.86 5.96
CA VAL A 62 -5.65 -24.08 5.90
C VAL A 62 -5.72 -24.88 7.19
N VAL A 63 -5.75 -24.24 8.36
CA VAL A 63 -5.97 -24.92 9.64
C VAL A 63 -7.30 -25.65 9.63
N LYS A 64 -8.37 -25.00 9.17
CA LYS A 64 -9.71 -25.60 9.06
C LYS A 64 -9.74 -26.81 8.12
N ILE A 65 -9.01 -26.74 6.99
CA ILE A 65 -8.84 -27.88 6.07
C ILE A 65 -8.12 -29.05 6.76
N LYS A 66 -7.10 -28.78 7.58
CA LYS A 66 -6.37 -29.81 8.32
C LYS A 66 -7.25 -30.50 9.35
N GLU A 67 -8.09 -29.73 10.04
CA GLU A 67 -9.11 -30.22 10.98
C GLU A 67 -10.21 -31.03 10.28
N GLY A 68 -10.32 -30.95 8.96
CA GLY A 68 -11.32 -31.66 8.17
C GLY A 68 -12.69 -30.97 8.17
N GLU A 69 -12.72 -29.69 8.54
CA GLU A 69 -13.93 -28.88 8.56
C GLU A 69 -14.18 -28.27 7.18
N GLU A 70 -15.40 -28.45 6.66
CA GLU A 70 -15.91 -27.55 5.62
C GLU A 70 -16.44 -26.29 6.29
N VAL A 71 -16.00 -25.14 5.79
CA VAL A 71 -16.34 -23.85 6.39
C VAL A 71 -17.11 -23.04 5.36
N LEU A 72 -18.32 -22.62 5.71
CA LEU A 72 -19.15 -21.79 4.84
C LEU A 72 -19.23 -20.38 5.41
N ASP A 73 -18.66 -19.42 4.69
CA ASP A 73 -18.78 -17.98 4.97
C ASP A 73 -18.38 -17.56 6.42
N SER A 74 -17.30 -18.12 6.95
CA SER A 74 -16.80 -17.75 8.28
C SER A 74 -16.05 -16.43 8.24
N ALA A 75 -16.29 -15.57 9.23
CA ALA A 75 -15.43 -14.41 9.44
C ALA A 75 -14.05 -14.87 9.94
N SER A 76 -12.98 -14.18 9.51
CA SER A 76 -11.64 -14.44 10.02
C SER A 76 -11.44 -13.80 11.40
N SER A 77 -10.79 -14.52 12.31
CA SER A 77 -10.41 -13.96 13.61
C SER A 77 -9.20 -13.03 13.51
N PHE A 78 -8.34 -13.25 12.51
CA PHE A 78 -7.17 -12.43 12.24
C PHE A 78 -7.50 -11.11 11.52
N ALA A 79 -8.43 -11.16 10.57
CA ALA A 79 -8.83 -10.00 9.78
C ALA A 79 -10.36 -9.93 9.68
N PRO A 80 -11.05 -9.21 10.58
CA PRO A 80 -12.52 -9.16 10.64
C PRO A 80 -13.21 -8.68 9.36
N ASP A 81 -12.48 -7.93 8.53
CA ASP A 81 -12.96 -7.44 7.24
C ASP A 81 -12.93 -8.50 6.14
N PHE A 82 -12.42 -9.69 6.45
CA PHE A 82 -12.38 -10.84 5.56
C PHE A 82 -13.29 -11.94 6.08
N ARG A 83 -13.96 -12.59 5.13
CA ARG A 83 -14.69 -13.84 5.32
C ARG A 83 -14.12 -14.87 4.39
N PHE A 84 -14.09 -16.13 4.81
CA PHE A 84 -13.57 -17.21 3.99
C PHE A 84 -14.51 -18.41 3.99
N THR A 85 -14.43 -19.16 2.89
CA THR A 85 -15.18 -20.39 2.66
C THR A 85 -14.20 -21.45 2.19
N VAL A 86 -14.29 -22.63 2.77
CA VAL A 86 -13.51 -23.82 2.41
C VAL A 86 -14.51 -24.89 2.02
N SER A 87 -14.52 -25.27 0.74
CA SER A 87 -15.40 -26.32 0.24
C SER A 87 -14.85 -26.92 -1.04
N ASN A 88 -15.06 -28.22 -1.27
CA ASN A 88 -14.80 -28.87 -2.56
C ASN A 88 -13.41 -28.62 -3.17
N GLY A 89 -12.35 -28.59 -2.34
CA GLY A 89 -10.99 -28.35 -2.83
C GLY A 89 -10.70 -26.89 -3.20
N LYS A 90 -11.55 -25.95 -2.78
CA LYS A 90 -11.38 -24.51 -3.01
C LYS A 90 -11.45 -23.72 -1.71
N ILE A 91 -10.64 -22.68 -1.63
CA ILE A 91 -10.71 -21.63 -0.62
C ILE A 91 -11.16 -20.36 -1.31
N VAL A 92 -12.28 -19.80 -0.88
CA VAL A 92 -12.78 -18.51 -1.34
C VAL A 92 -12.63 -17.50 -0.21
N LEU A 93 -11.91 -16.43 -0.44
CA LEU A 93 -11.74 -15.30 0.47
C LEU A 93 -12.52 -14.11 -0.05
N LYS A 94 -13.29 -13.44 0.80
CA LYS A 94 -14.10 -12.27 0.45
C LYS A 94 -13.78 -11.13 1.41
N HIS A 95 -13.39 -9.99 0.88
CA HIS A 95 -13.26 -8.76 1.65
C HIS A 95 -14.58 -7.99 1.67
N GLN A 96 -14.85 -7.25 2.75
CA GLN A 96 -16.06 -6.42 2.89
C GLN A 96 -16.24 -5.39 1.76
N SER A 97 -15.16 -4.98 1.09
CA SER A 97 -15.25 -4.10 -0.09
C SER A 97 -15.84 -4.77 -1.34
N GLY A 98 -16.22 -6.06 -1.27
CA GLY A 98 -16.79 -6.82 -2.38
C GLY A 98 -15.78 -7.53 -3.27
N ILE A 99 -14.48 -7.44 -2.95
CA ILE A 99 -13.43 -8.16 -3.69
C ILE A 99 -13.38 -9.61 -3.19
N SER A 100 -13.28 -10.56 -4.11
CA SER A 100 -13.16 -11.99 -3.80
C SER A 100 -11.95 -12.63 -4.48
N TRP A 101 -11.35 -13.58 -3.80
CA TRP A 101 -10.24 -14.39 -4.27
C TRP A 101 -10.58 -15.86 -4.12
N GLU A 102 -10.16 -16.63 -5.09
CA GLU A 102 -10.40 -18.06 -5.13
C GLU A 102 -9.08 -18.76 -5.40
N VAL A 103 -8.75 -19.73 -4.56
CA VAL A 103 -7.56 -20.55 -4.71
C VAL A 103 -7.93 -22.02 -4.57
N ASP A 104 -7.36 -22.84 -5.44
CA ASP A 104 -7.50 -24.28 -5.36
C ASP A 104 -6.56 -24.82 -4.29
N TYR A 105 -6.99 -25.84 -3.55
CA TYR A 105 -6.13 -26.58 -2.65
C TYR A 105 -6.19 -28.08 -2.91
N THR A 106 -5.13 -28.77 -2.52
CA THR A 106 -5.09 -30.24 -2.54
C THR A 106 -4.51 -30.71 -1.22
N LYS A 107 -5.19 -31.65 -0.56
CA LYS A 107 -4.66 -32.32 0.63
C LYS A 107 -3.65 -33.38 0.19
N GLN A 108 -2.42 -33.32 0.70
CA GLN A 108 -1.35 -34.27 0.40
C GLN A 108 -0.81 -34.84 1.71
N GLY A 109 -1.26 -36.04 2.08
CA GLY A 109 -0.94 -36.64 3.38
C GLY A 109 -1.43 -35.75 4.53
N GLU A 110 -0.51 -35.35 5.41
CA GLU A 110 -0.76 -34.43 6.53
C GLU A 110 -0.70 -32.93 6.12
N GLY A 111 -0.30 -32.65 4.88
CA GLY A 111 -0.14 -31.30 4.34
C GLY A 111 -1.33 -30.82 3.51
N VAL A 112 -1.41 -29.49 3.35
CA VAL A 112 -2.32 -28.82 2.40
C VAL A 112 -1.47 -28.00 1.45
N VAL A 113 -1.63 -28.24 0.14
CA VAL A 113 -0.95 -27.48 -0.91
C VAL A 113 -1.96 -26.54 -1.52
N VAL A 114 -1.74 -25.23 -1.37
CA VAL A 114 -2.52 -24.17 -2.04
C VAL A 114 -1.88 -23.90 -3.40
N LYS A 115 -2.68 -23.90 -4.46
CA LYS A 115 -2.28 -23.72 -5.86
C LYS A 115 -2.82 -22.39 -6.39
N ASN A 116 -2.16 -21.85 -7.41
CA ASN A 116 -2.58 -20.65 -8.13
C ASN A 116 -2.82 -19.43 -7.21
N LEU A 117 -2.00 -19.29 -6.17
CA LEU A 117 -2.07 -18.15 -5.27
C LEU A 117 -1.58 -16.89 -6.02
N VAL A 118 -2.52 -16.12 -6.55
CA VAL A 118 -2.24 -14.78 -7.08
C VAL A 118 -2.45 -13.80 -5.94
N THR A 119 -1.38 -13.15 -5.48
CA THR A 119 -1.52 -12.05 -4.52
C THR A 119 -2.26 -10.90 -5.20
N PRO A 120 -3.38 -10.44 -4.61
CA PRO A 120 -4.28 -9.57 -5.35
C PRO A 120 -3.91 -8.09 -5.32
N PHE A 121 -2.96 -7.72 -4.48
CA PHE A 121 -2.58 -6.33 -4.28
C PHE A 121 -1.35 -6.01 -5.14
N THR A 122 -1.59 -5.58 -6.37
CA THR A 122 -0.57 -4.91 -7.18
C THR A 122 -0.44 -3.46 -6.71
N LEU A 123 0.79 -2.95 -6.61
CA LEU A 123 0.99 -1.54 -6.28
C LEU A 123 0.38 -0.69 -7.41
N PRO A 124 -0.42 0.34 -7.10
CA PRO A 124 -0.79 1.31 -8.12
C PRO A 124 0.50 1.96 -8.66
N TYR A 125 0.56 2.13 -9.99
CA TYR A 125 1.67 2.85 -10.62
C TYR A 125 1.60 4.32 -10.18
N VAL A 126 2.47 4.73 -9.26
CA VAL A 126 2.60 6.13 -8.85
C VAL A 126 3.39 6.84 -9.95
N ARG A 127 2.72 7.72 -10.71
CA ARG A 127 3.33 8.56 -11.75
C ARG A 127 4.00 9.78 -11.16
#